data_AF-A0A5J4U011-F1
#
_entry.id   AF-A0A5J4U011-F1
#
_cell.length_a   1.000
_cell.length_b   1.000
_cell.length_c   1.000
_cell.angle_alpha   90.00
_cell.angle_beta   90.00
_cell.angle_gamma   90.00
#
_symmetry.space_group_name_H-M   'P 1'
#
loop_
_entity.id
_entity.type
_entity.pdbx_description
1 polymer ?
#
loop_
_entity_poly.entity_id
_entity_poly.type
_entity_poly.pdbx_seq_one_letter_code
_entity_poly.pdbx_strand_id
1 'polypeptide(L)'
;MDIDNGVAEVGGDGKIITKTKVKNIKIDDIDFDDNLIQVKLKIGTMMNFIGQQRCGKSFAIETIYELLGIFALNNVDELTKIFGKFNALASTVILINFNEISDATDSFNLQHKMKSAITQASGKIERKGLDSQENEIW
;
A
#
# COMPACT_ATOMS: atom_id res chain seq x y z
N MET A 1 -14.97 -14.47 18.65
CA MET A 1 -13.98 -13.38 18.63
C MET A 1 -12.87 -13.81 17.69
N ASP A 2 -12.73 -13.14 16.55
CA ASP A 2 -11.68 -13.41 15.55
C ASP A 2 -10.45 -12.59 15.97
N ILE A 3 -9.51 -13.22 16.66
CA ILE A 3 -8.40 -12.53 17.36
C ILE A 3 -7.22 -12.21 16.41
N ASP A 4 -7.23 -12.76 15.19
CA ASP A 4 -6.03 -12.75 14.34
C ASP A 4 -6.04 -11.75 13.18
N ASN A 5 -7.16 -11.08 12.88
CA ASN A 5 -7.18 -10.09 11.80
C ASN A 5 -6.55 -8.77 12.28
N GLY A 6 -5.35 -8.48 11.79
CA GLY A 6 -4.66 -7.20 12.02
C GLY A 6 -3.60 -7.21 13.12
N VAL A 7 -3.25 -8.36 13.69
CA VAL A 7 -2.08 -8.48 14.59
C VAL A 7 -0.82 -8.42 13.73
N ALA A 8 0.06 -7.47 14.05
CA ALA A 8 1.37 -7.34 13.42
C ALA A 8 2.41 -7.65 14.49
N GLU A 9 3.28 -8.62 14.22
CA GLU A 9 4.39 -8.99 15.10
C GLU A 9 5.72 -8.64 14.42
N VAL A 10 6.70 -8.19 15.21
CA VAL A 10 8.06 -7.98 14.71
C VAL A 10 8.83 -9.29 14.92
N GLY A 11 9.16 -9.97 13.83
CA GLY A 11 10.00 -11.15 13.83
C GLY A 11 11.39 -10.85 14.40
N GLY A 12 12.08 -11.88 14.91
CA GLY A 12 13.41 -11.72 15.54
C GLY A 12 14.50 -11.17 14.62
N ASP A 13 14.23 -11.04 13.32
CA ASP A 13 15.07 -10.40 12.30
C ASP A 13 14.64 -8.95 11.98
N GLY A 14 13.73 -8.36 12.75
CA GLY A 14 13.21 -7.00 12.57
C GLY A 14 12.10 -6.88 11.53
N LYS A 15 11.63 -7.99 10.93
CA LYS A 15 10.57 -7.96 9.92
C LYS A 15 9.19 -7.86 10.55
N ILE A 16 8.32 -7.02 9.99
CA ILE A 16 6.92 -6.98 10.39
C ILE A 16 6.17 -8.09 9.67
N ILE A 17 5.58 -9.01 10.43
CA ILE A 17 4.76 -10.11 9.92
C ILE A 17 3.30 -9.79 10.25
N THR A 18 2.46 -9.75 9.22
CA THR A 18 1.00 -9.61 9.36
C THR A 18 0.33 -10.88 8.87
N LYS A 19 -0.47 -11.51 9.74
CA LYS A 19 -1.30 -12.67 9.39
C LYS A 19 -2.68 -12.15 8.99
N THR A 20 -3.08 -12.41 7.75
CA THR A 20 -4.41 -12.04 7.24
C THR A 20 -5.13 -13.31 6.80
N LYS A 21 -6.28 -13.60 7.42
CA LYS A 21 -7.13 -14.73 7.03
C LYS A 21 -8.25 -14.19 6.13
N VAL A 22 -8.10 -14.37 4.82
CA VAL A 22 -9.14 -13.99 3.87
C VAL A 22 -10.25 -15.05 3.91
N LYS A 23 -11.35 -14.76 4.61
CA LYS A 23 -12.61 -15.52 4.51
C LYS A 23 -13.58 -14.72 3.66
N ASN A 24 -14.30 -15.42 2.77
CA ASN A 24 -15.46 -14.97 2.00
C ASN A 24 -15.45 -13.49 1.63
N ILE A 25 -14.99 -13.17 0.42
CA ILE A 25 -15.17 -11.83 -0.17
C ILE A 25 -16.68 -11.62 -0.32
N LYS A 26 -17.26 -10.77 0.53
CA LYS A 26 -18.57 -10.20 0.30
C LYS A 26 -18.40 -9.01 -0.65
N ILE A 27 -19.18 -9.02 -1.72
CA ILE A 27 -19.33 -7.87 -2.62
C ILE A 27 -20.66 -7.25 -2.19
N ASP A 28 -20.60 -6.25 -1.31
CA ASP A 28 -21.79 -5.72 -0.63
C ASP A 28 -22.56 -4.71 -1.51
N ASP A 29 -21.91 -4.10 -2.51
CA ASP A 29 -22.53 -3.13 -3.42
C ASP A 29 -22.04 -3.35 -4.87
N ILE A 30 -22.94 -3.79 -5.75
CA ILE A 30 -22.71 -3.75 -7.21
C ILE A 30 -23.65 -2.68 -7.76
N ASP A 31 -23.11 -1.48 -7.98
CA ASP A 31 -23.82 -0.41 -8.65
C ASP A 31 -23.73 -0.65 -10.17
N PHE A 32 -24.87 -0.95 -10.79
CA PHE A 32 -25.00 -1.19 -12.22
C PHE A 32 -25.45 0.09 -12.93
N ASP A 33 -24.71 1.17 -12.75
CA ASP A 33 -24.79 2.30 -13.68
C ASP A 33 -23.87 2.01 -14.86
N ASP A 34 -24.35 2.27 -16.07
CA ASP A 34 -23.83 1.85 -17.39
C ASP A 34 -22.40 2.33 -17.77
N ASN A 35 -21.51 2.58 -16.82
CA ASN A 35 -20.11 2.91 -17.05
C ASN A 35 -19.21 2.15 -16.07
N LEU A 36 -18.60 1.06 -16.56
CA LEU A 36 -17.41 0.38 -15.99
C LEU A 36 -17.54 -0.04 -14.51
N ILE A 37 -17.72 -1.34 -14.28
CA ILE A 37 -17.60 -1.95 -12.94
C ILE A 37 -16.21 -1.63 -12.36
N GLN A 38 -16.12 -0.65 -11.47
CA GLN A 38 -14.90 -0.36 -10.69
C GLN A 38 -14.92 -1.21 -9.41
N VAL A 39 -14.39 -2.42 -9.48
CA VAL A 39 -14.08 -3.20 -8.28
C VAL A 39 -12.75 -2.70 -7.71
N LYS A 40 -12.78 -1.75 -6.77
CA LYS A 40 -11.60 -1.35 -6.00
C LYS A 40 -11.48 -2.23 -4.77
N LEU A 41 -10.61 -3.23 -4.86
CA LEU A 41 -10.37 -4.21 -3.80
C LEU A 41 -9.01 -3.93 -3.14
N LYS A 42 -9.05 -3.34 -1.96
CA LYS A 42 -7.85 -3.20 -1.13
C LYS A 42 -7.54 -4.52 -0.43
N ILE A 43 -6.43 -5.14 -0.82
CA ILE A 43 -6.04 -6.48 -0.36
C ILE A 43 -5.66 -6.50 1.13
N GLY A 44 -5.32 -5.33 1.71
CA GLY A 44 -4.91 -5.26 3.11
C GLY A 44 -3.55 -5.89 3.40
N THR A 45 -2.75 -6.16 2.36
CA THR A 45 -1.45 -6.86 2.45
C THR A 45 -0.44 -6.19 1.52
N MET A 46 0.81 -6.09 1.98
CA MET A 46 1.94 -5.61 1.17
C MET A 46 2.81 -6.81 0.76
N MET A 47 3.16 -6.91 -0.52
CA MET A 47 4.10 -7.93 -1.01
C MET A 47 5.53 -7.43 -0.88
N ASN A 48 6.41 -8.28 -0.33
CA ASN A 48 7.83 -7.97 -0.18
C ASN A 48 8.69 -8.95 -0.97
N PHE A 49 9.38 -8.46 -2.00
CA PHE A 49 10.28 -9.26 -2.83
C PHE A 49 11.71 -9.17 -2.32
N ILE A 50 12.18 -10.25 -1.68
CA ILE A 50 13.53 -10.33 -1.10
C ILE A 50 14.38 -11.32 -1.90
N GLY A 51 15.61 -10.95 -2.21
CA GLY A 51 16.57 -11.81 -2.89
C GLY A 51 17.82 -11.02 -3.27
N GLN A 52 18.88 -11.72 -3.70
CA GLN A 52 20.11 -11.07 -4.13
C GLN A 52 19.87 -10.10 -5.31
N GLN A 53 20.79 -9.15 -5.50
CA GLN A 53 20.78 -8.31 -6.69
C GLN A 53 20.79 -9.18 -7.96
N ARG A 54 20.15 -8.71 -9.04
CA ARG A 54 20.01 -9.44 -10.31
C ARG A 54 19.19 -10.75 -10.25
N CYS A 55 18.44 -11.01 -9.17
CA CYS A 55 17.51 -12.14 -9.08
C CYS A 55 16.14 -11.89 -9.78
N GLY A 56 16.06 -10.92 -10.71
CA GLY A 56 14.84 -10.64 -11.48
C GLY A 56 13.68 -9.97 -10.71
N LYS A 57 13.89 -9.53 -9.46
CA LYS A 57 12.85 -8.88 -8.65
C LYS A 57 12.28 -7.61 -9.30
N SER A 58 13.16 -6.74 -9.80
CA SER A 58 12.78 -5.50 -10.48
C SER A 58 12.03 -5.78 -11.77
N PHE A 59 12.46 -6.78 -12.55
CA PHE A 59 11.80 -7.18 -13.79
C PHE A 59 10.32 -7.55 -13.60
N ALA A 60 10.00 -8.28 -12.52
CA ALA A 60 8.62 -8.65 -12.21
C ALA A 60 7.73 -7.41 -11.95
N ILE A 61 8.24 -6.43 -11.20
CA ILE A 61 7.50 -5.20 -10.88
C ILE A 61 7.44 -4.24 -12.06
N GLU A 62 8.52 -4.10 -12.82
CA GLU A 62 8.58 -3.28 -14.03
C GLU A 62 7.56 -3.74 -15.07
N THR A 63 7.40 -5.05 -15.24
CA THR A 63 6.37 -5.61 -16.13
C THR A 63 4.95 -5.20 -15.69
N ILE A 64 4.65 -5.29 -14.39
CA ILE A 64 3.34 -4.88 -13.85
C ILE A 64 3.16 -3.37 -14.00
N TYR A 65 4.20 -2.59 -13.74
CA TYR A 65 4.19 -1.15 -13.89
C TYR A 65 3.87 -0.74 -15.33
N GLU A 66 4.50 -1.37 -16.33
CA GLU A 66 4.21 -1.11 -17.75
C GLU A 66 2.74 -1.38 -18.12
N LEU A 67 2.12 -2.39 -17.49
CA LEU A 67 0.70 -2.71 -17.69
C LEU A 67 -0.23 -1.67 -17.04
N LEU A 68 0.13 -1.15 -15.85
CA LEU A 68 -0.71 -0.23 -15.09
C LEU A 68 -0.51 1.26 -15.47
N GLY A 69 0.64 1.60 -16.06
CA GLY A 69 0.96 2.93 -16.53
C GLY A 69 0.80 4.01 -15.45
N ILE A 70 -0.06 4.99 -15.72
CA ILE A 70 -0.28 6.15 -14.83
C ILE A 70 -0.86 5.79 -13.46
N PHE A 71 -1.41 4.59 -13.31
CA PHE A 71 -1.99 4.12 -12.05
C PHE A 71 -0.96 3.43 -11.14
N ALA A 72 0.32 3.39 -11.51
CA ALA A 72 1.39 2.85 -10.69
C ALA A 72 2.49 3.88 -10.42
N LEU A 73 3.13 3.79 -9.25
CA LEU A 73 4.38 4.50 -8.93
C LEU A 73 5.50 3.49 -8.82
N ASN A 74 6.54 3.66 -9.64
CA ASN A 74 7.75 2.84 -9.57
C ASN A 74 8.87 3.58 -8.82
N ASN A 75 9.77 2.81 -8.22
CA ASN A 75 11.01 3.30 -7.61
C ASN A 75 10.81 4.41 -6.57
N VAL A 76 9.82 4.25 -5.69
CA VAL A 76 9.69 5.14 -4.53
C VAL A 76 10.80 4.82 -3.55
N ASP A 77 11.77 5.73 -3.46
CA ASP A 77 12.97 5.69 -2.61
C ASP A 77 12.70 6.19 -1.19
N GLU A 78 11.72 7.08 -1.02
CA GLU A 78 11.41 7.71 0.26
C GLU A 78 10.00 7.35 0.74
N LEU A 79 9.91 6.69 1.90
CA LEU A 79 8.63 6.40 2.56
C LEU A 79 7.81 7.66 2.86
N THR A 80 8.46 8.78 3.11
CA THR A 80 7.83 10.06 3.48
C THR A 80 6.98 10.65 2.35
N LYS A 81 7.26 10.33 1.08
CA LYS A 81 6.44 10.75 -0.07
C LYS A 81 5.02 10.16 -0.02
N ILE A 82 4.88 9.05 0.68
CA ILE A 82 3.66 8.27 0.77
C ILE A 82 3.04 8.32 2.17
N PHE A 83 3.85 8.14 3.21
CA PHE A 83 3.40 8.05 4.60
C PHE A 83 3.71 9.32 5.41
N GLY A 84 4.33 10.33 4.80
CA GLY A 84 4.67 11.59 5.44
C GLY A 84 3.49 12.52 5.64
N LYS A 85 3.77 13.82 5.82
CA LYS A 85 2.74 14.86 5.95
C LYS A 85 1.99 15.04 4.64
N PHE A 86 2.71 15.27 3.55
CA PHE A 86 2.12 15.43 2.22
C PHE A 86 2.11 14.09 1.50
N ASN A 87 0.95 13.45 1.42
CA ASN A 87 0.75 12.08 0.96
C ASN A 87 -0.18 11.97 -0.25
N ALA A 88 -0.33 13.05 -1.01
CA ALA A 88 -1.23 13.13 -2.17
C ALA A 88 -1.06 11.98 -3.18
N LEU A 89 0.17 11.50 -3.35
CA LEU A 89 0.53 10.40 -4.23
C LEU A 89 -0.19 9.09 -3.88
N ALA A 90 -0.51 8.87 -2.60
CA ALA A 90 -1.22 7.67 -2.15
C ALA A 90 -2.67 7.60 -2.66
N SER A 91 -3.23 8.74 -3.09
CA SER A 91 -4.63 8.84 -3.54
C SER A 91 -4.83 8.75 -5.05
N THR A 92 -3.74 8.66 -5.82
CA THR A 92 -3.79 8.73 -7.29
C THR A 92 -3.43 7.43 -7.99
N VAL A 93 -2.98 6.41 -7.23
CA VAL A 93 -2.39 5.18 -7.78
C VAL A 93 -2.94 3.96 -7.07
N ILE A 94 -2.89 2.81 -7.74
CA ILE A 94 -3.29 1.50 -7.21
C ILE A 94 -2.09 0.60 -6.87
N LEU A 95 -0.90 0.92 -7.38
CA LEU A 95 0.34 0.20 -7.10
C LEU A 95 1.45 1.17 -6.74
N ILE A 96 2.16 0.88 -5.65
CA ILE A 96 3.36 1.61 -5.25
C ILE A 96 4.48 0.63 -5.01
N ASN A 97 5.55 0.76 -5.80
CA ASN A 97 6.77 0.02 -5.61
C ASN A 97 7.76 0.85 -4.78
N PHE A 98 8.11 0.33 -3.61
CA PHE A 98 9.21 0.87 -2.80
C PHE A 98 10.49 0.11 -3.16
N ASN A 99 11.47 0.80 -3.72
CA ASN A 99 12.75 0.18 -4.09
C ASN A 99 13.78 0.47 -3.00
N GLU A 100 14.26 -0.59 -2.33
CA GLU A 100 15.29 -0.52 -1.28
C GLU A 100 14.98 0.55 -0.22
N ILE A 101 14.03 0.27 0.68
CA ILE A 101 13.74 1.13 1.85
C ILE A 101 15.01 1.21 2.70
N SER A 102 15.78 2.29 2.53
CA SER A 102 17.17 2.39 2.95
C SER A 102 17.38 2.85 4.38
N ASP A 103 16.32 2.99 5.20
CA ASP A 103 16.50 3.39 6.59
C ASP A 103 15.53 2.67 7.54
N ALA A 104 16.08 1.82 8.41
CA ALA A 104 15.34 1.15 9.47
C ALA A 104 14.76 2.16 10.49
N THR A 105 15.42 3.32 10.63
CA THR A 105 15.09 4.35 11.61
C THR A 105 13.88 5.16 11.19
N ASP A 106 13.82 5.60 9.92
CA ASP A 106 12.66 6.30 9.37
C ASP A 106 11.47 5.36 9.18
N SER A 107 11.74 4.10 8.83
CA SER A 107 10.71 3.05 8.77
C SER A 107 10.03 2.89 10.12
N PHE A 108 10.77 2.95 11.24
CA PHE A 108 10.23 2.81 12.60
C PHE A 108 9.18 3.88 12.94
N ASN A 109 9.47 5.15 12.63
CA ASN A 109 8.54 6.26 12.89
C ASN A 109 7.26 6.19 12.04
N LEU A 110 7.34 5.53 10.89
CA LEU A 110 6.24 5.41 9.93
C LEU A 110 5.49 4.09 10.03
N GLN A 111 5.90 3.12 10.86
CA GLN A 111 5.28 1.78 10.92
C GLN A 111 3.77 1.83 11.16
N HIS A 112 3.33 2.66 12.12
CA HIS A 112 1.90 2.79 12.42
C HIS A 112 1.13 3.36 11.23
N LYS A 113 1.69 4.34 10.53
CA LYS A 113 1.09 4.93 9.33
C LYS A 113 1.09 3.96 8.16
N MET A 114 2.16 3.19 7.97
CA MET A 114 2.22 2.15 6.94
C MET A 114 1.16 1.08 7.18
N LYS A 115 1.05 0.57 8.40
CA LYS A 115 0.04 -0.42 8.77
C LYS A 115 -1.38 0.11 8.59
N SER A 116 -1.66 1.33 9.05
CA SER A 116 -2.94 2.02 8.85
C SER A 116 -3.26 2.16 7.36
N ALA A 117 -2.33 2.67 6.57
CA ALA A 117 -2.53 2.88 5.15
C ALA A 117 -2.66 1.56 4.35
N ILE A 118 -2.08 0.44 4.79
CA ILE A 118 -2.30 -0.87 4.16
C ILE A 118 -3.70 -1.40 4.47
N THR A 119 -4.19 -1.20 5.71
CA THR A 119 -5.40 -1.86 6.22
C THR A 119 -6.69 -1.05 6.08
N GLN A 120 -6.62 0.28 6.06
CA GLN A 120 -7.79 1.16 6.02
C GLN A 120 -8.19 1.53 4.59
N ALA A 121 -9.48 1.55 4.28
CA ALA A 121 -9.98 1.89 2.94
C ALA A 121 -9.78 3.38 2.59
N SER A 122 -10.07 4.27 3.54
CA SER A 122 -9.87 5.72 3.41
C SER A 122 -8.83 6.25 4.40
N GLY A 123 -8.37 7.46 4.16
CA GLY A 123 -7.68 8.24 5.18
C GLY A 123 -7.42 9.67 4.75
N LYS A 124 -6.79 10.42 5.65
CA LYS A 124 -6.55 11.84 5.47
C LYS A 124 -5.45 12.07 4.43
N ILE A 125 -5.80 12.74 3.34
CA ILE A 125 -4.88 13.19 2.31
C ILE A 125 -4.57 14.67 2.51
N GLU A 126 -3.29 14.99 2.68
CA GLU A 126 -2.81 16.38 2.76
C GLU A 126 -2.02 16.74 1.50
N ARG A 127 -2.47 17.80 0.83
CA ARG A 127 -1.82 18.39 -0.35
C ARG A 127 -1.23 19.74 0.04
N LYS A 128 -0.06 20.08 -0.51
CA LYS A 128 0.59 21.35 -0.17
C LYS A 128 -0.27 22.53 -0.65
N GLY A 129 -0.61 23.43 0.27
CA GLY A 129 -1.40 24.63 -0.04
C GLY A 129 -2.90 24.38 -0.24
N LEU A 130 -3.39 23.18 0.07
CA LEU A 130 -4.81 22.83 0.05
C LEU A 130 -5.22 22.29 1.42
N ASP A 131 -6.50 22.47 1.75
CA ASP A 131 -7.07 21.84 2.94
C ASP A 131 -7.04 20.33 2.81
N SER A 132 -6.86 19.66 3.95
CA SER A 132 -6.86 18.21 3.99
C SER A 132 -8.23 17.64 3.67
N GLN A 133 -8.26 16.57 2.90
CA GLN A 133 -9.50 15.88 2.52
C GLN A 133 -9.42 14.41 2.94
N GLU A 134 -10.57 13.84 3.29
CA GLU A 134 -10.69 12.39 3.40
C GLU A 134 -10.84 11.81 2.00
N ASN A 135 -9.98 10.85 1.66
CA ASN A 135 -10.01 10.21 0.34
C ASN A 135 -9.65 8.73 0.47
N GLU A 136 -9.99 7.96 -0.56
CA GLU A 136 -9.49 6.59 -0.69
C GLU A 136 -7.96 6.60 -0.78
N ILE A 137 -7.35 5.63 -0.13
CA ILE A 137 -5.90 5.40 -0.16
C ILE A 137 -5.70 4.10 -0.95
N TRP A 138 -5.10 4.19 -2.14
CA TRP A 138 -4.79 3.11 -3.09
C TRP A 138 -5.79 1.96 -3.28
#